data_AF-A0AAN6LGB7-F1
#
_entry.id   AF-A0AAN6LGB7-F1
#
_cell.length_a   1.000
_cell.length_b   1.000
_cell.length_c   1.000
_cell.angle_alpha   90.00
_cell.angle_beta   90.00
_cell.angle_gamma   90.00
#
_symmetry.space_group_name_H-M   'P 1'
#
loop_
_entity.id
_entity.type
_entity.pdbx_description
1 polymer ?
#
loop_
_entity_poly.entity_id
_entity_poly.type
_entity_poly.pdbx_seq_one_letter_code
_entity_poly.pdbx_strand_id
1 'polypeptide(L)'
;MSQPQQYWLPGYQLSRHIVLTQIQYFLGPSASARPFSYQGREGYLITGAPLTRKQIEDLATLSLEYEKGQAMRMAHNNFSPDPNRNSSEQFVNELISVGQRENERERDSDRNTDRLMNRERERNRDRKYVPSDRRSRHKQSW
;
A
#
# COMPACT_ATOMS: atom_id res chain seq x y z
N MET A 1 -13.80 -33.02 -37.70
CA MET A 1 -13.53 -31.80 -36.92
C MET A 1 -12.06 -31.48 -37.06
N SER A 2 -11.70 -30.32 -37.61
CA SER A 2 -10.30 -29.89 -37.71
C SER A 2 -9.72 -29.72 -36.31
N GLN A 3 -8.56 -30.32 -36.06
CA GLN A 3 -7.83 -30.13 -34.81
C GLN A 3 -7.54 -28.63 -34.63
N PRO A 4 -7.71 -28.07 -33.41
CA PRO A 4 -7.37 -26.68 -33.17
C PRO A 4 -5.87 -26.49 -33.37
N GLN A 5 -5.49 -25.67 -34.34
CA GLN A 5 -4.09 -25.43 -34.67
C GLN A 5 -3.41 -24.72 -33.50
N GLN A 6 -2.27 -25.25 -33.08
CA GLN A 6 -1.49 -24.69 -31.99
C GLN A 6 -0.12 -24.25 -32.50
N TYR A 7 0.27 -23.02 -32.16
CA TYR A 7 1.55 -22.46 -32.58
C TYR A 7 2.16 -21.60 -31.47
N TRP A 8 3.48 -21.48 -31.53
CA TRP A 8 4.25 -20.67 -30.59
C TRP A 8 4.44 -19.25 -31.13
N LEU A 9 4.18 -18.26 -30.29
CA LEU A 9 4.36 -16.84 -30.54
C LEU A 9 5.47 -16.31 -29.63
N PRO A 10 6.54 -15.70 -30.17
CA PRO A 10 7.58 -15.06 -29.35
C PRO A 10 7.01 -13.98 -28.43
N GLY A 11 7.49 -13.90 -27.19
CA GLY A 11 7.00 -12.93 -26.21
C GLY A 11 7.61 -11.52 -26.31
N TYR A 12 8.58 -11.29 -27.20
CA TYR A 12 9.26 -10.00 -27.32
C TYR A 12 8.28 -8.89 -27.72
N GLN A 13 8.32 -7.75 -27.02
CA GLN A 13 7.41 -6.60 -27.22
C GLN A 13 5.91 -6.89 -26.99
N LEU A 14 5.57 -8.04 -26.41
CA LEU A 14 4.19 -8.42 -26.14
C LEU A 14 3.93 -8.47 -24.64
N SER A 15 3.09 -7.55 -24.18
CA SER A 15 2.62 -7.53 -22.80
C SER A 15 1.70 -8.71 -22.57
N ARG A 16 1.98 -9.48 -21.51
CA ARG A 16 1.14 -10.62 -21.08
C ARG A 16 -0.32 -10.23 -20.95
N HIS A 17 -0.60 -9.06 -20.37
CA HIS A 17 -1.96 -8.61 -20.15
C HIS A 17 -2.71 -8.43 -21.48
N ILE A 18 -2.04 -7.82 -22.47
CA ILE A 18 -2.62 -7.58 -23.79
C ILE A 18 -2.82 -8.89 -24.55
N VAL A 19 -1.84 -9.78 -24.56
CA VAL A 19 -1.98 -11.08 -25.25
C VAL A 19 -3.13 -11.89 -24.68
N LEU A 20 -3.25 -11.99 -23.36
CA LEU A 20 -4.31 -12.80 -22.73
C LEU A 20 -5.71 -12.20 -22.92
N THR A 21 -5.84 -10.87 -22.96
CA THR A 21 -7.13 -10.19 -23.10
C THR A 21 -7.58 -10.04 -24.56
N GLN A 22 -6.65 -9.76 -25.48
CA GLN A 22 -6.97 -9.39 -26.85
C GLN A 22 -6.98 -10.57 -27.83
N ILE A 23 -6.42 -11.74 -27.47
CA ILE A 23 -6.33 -12.86 -28.42
C ILE A 23 -7.70 -13.29 -28.95
N GLN A 24 -8.72 -13.29 -28.10
CA GLN A 24 -10.08 -13.65 -28.48
C GLN A 24 -10.74 -12.60 -29.39
N TYR A 25 -10.32 -11.34 -29.28
CA TYR A 25 -10.80 -10.27 -30.16
C TYR A 25 -10.29 -10.48 -31.60
N PHE A 26 -9.02 -10.86 -31.77
CA PHE A 26 -8.42 -11.03 -33.10
C PHE A 26 -8.75 -12.38 -33.76
N LEU A 27 -8.84 -13.46 -32.97
CA LEU A 27 -8.97 -14.83 -33.49
C LEU A 27 -10.36 -15.45 -33.24
N GLY A 28 -11.21 -14.77 -32.48
CA GLY A 28 -12.54 -15.24 -32.08
C GLY A 28 -12.57 -15.94 -30.71
N PRO A 29 -13.77 -16.23 -30.18
CA PRO A 29 -13.96 -16.73 -28.82
C PRO A 29 -13.42 -18.15 -28.57
N SER A 30 -13.21 -18.92 -29.62
CA SER A 30 -12.61 -20.26 -29.53
C SER A 30 -11.08 -20.24 -29.38
N ALA A 31 -10.46 -19.07 -29.60
CA ALA A 31 -9.02 -18.93 -29.49
C ALA A 31 -8.58 -18.74 -28.04
N SER A 32 -7.40 -19.24 -27.71
CA SER A 32 -6.79 -19.04 -26.39
C SER A 32 -5.29 -18.81 -26.50
N ALA A 33 -4.77 -18.00 -25.58
CA ALA A 33 -3.35 -17.78 -25.39
C ALA A 33 -2.98 -18.20 -23.98
N ARG A 34 -1.83 -18.87 -23.83
CA ARG A 34 -1.23 -19.14 -22.52
C ARG A 34 0.27 -18.88 -22.55
N PRO A 35 0.88 -18.45 -21.44
CA PRO A 35 2.33 -18.37 -21.34
C PRO A 35 2.95 -19.74 -21.59
N PHE A 36 4.00 -19.79 -22.41
CA PHE A 36 4.68 -21.03 -22.73
C PHE A 36 6.12 -20.77 -23.16
N SER A 37 7.04 -21.52 -22.59
CA SER A 37 8.46 -21.45 -22.94
C SER A 37 8.80 -22.52 -23.97
N TYR A 38 9.25 -22.11 -25.15
CA TYR A 38 9.68 -23.02 -26.20
C TYR A 38 11.21 -22.92 -26.36
N GLN A 39 11.91 -24.03 -26.15
CA GLN A 39 13.38 -24.10 -26.24
C GLN A 39 14.10 -23.04 -25.39
N GLY A 40 13.61 -22.80 -24.17
CA GLY A 40 14.19 -21.80 -23.26
C GLY A 40 13.85 -20.34 -23.61
N ARG A 41 13.03 -20.08 -24.63
CA ARG A 41 12.54 -18.74 -24.96
C ARG A 41 11.13 -18.55 -24.44
N GLU A 42 10.91 -17.42 -23.77
CA GLU A 42 9.59 -17.05 -23.29
C GLU A 42 8.69 -16.61 -24.44
N GLY A 43 7.42 -17.00 -24.36
CA GLY A 43 6.42 -16.64 -25.34
C GLY A 43 5.05 -17.13 -24.94
N TYR A 44 4.20 -17.31 -25.94
CA TYR A 44 2.83 -17.72 -25.78
C TYR A 44 2.50 -18.87 -26.70
N LEU A 45 1.76 -19.83 -26.18
CA LEU A 45 1.17 -20.89 -26.98
C LEU A 45 -0.25 -20.48 -27.33
N ILE A 46 -0.46 -20.21 -28.61
CA ILE A 46 -1.76 -19.80 -29.14
C ILE A 46 -2.46 -21.02 -29.72
N THR A 47 -3.73 -21.18 -29.38
CA THR A 47 -4.61 -22.20 -29.92
C THR A 47 -5.69 -21.49 -30.74
N GLY A 48 -5.75 -21.75 -32.05
CA GLY A 48 -6.69 -21.09 -32.96
C GLY A 48 -6.10 -20.81 -34.33
N ALA A 49 -6.72 -19.88 -35.06
CA ALA A 49 -6.22 -19.43 -36.35
C ALA A 49 -4.83 -18.75 -36.23
N PRO A 50 -3.97 -18.85 -37.25
CA PRO A 50 -2.69 -18.16 -37.25
C PRO A 50 -2.90 -16.64 -37.27
N LEU A 51 -2.22 -15.93 -36.38
CA LEU A 51 -2.18 -14.47 -36.39
C LEU A 51 -1.52 -13.98 -37.68
N THR A 52 -2.14 -12.99 -38.31
CA THR A 52 -1.53 -12.25 -39.41
C THR A 52 -0.44 -11.32 -38.88
N ARG A 53 0.53 -10.99 -39.73
CA ARG A 53 1.61 -10.06 -39.37
C ARG A 53 1.08 -8.72 -38.84
N LYS A 54 0.02 -8.20 -39.47
CA LYS A 54 -0.64 -6.96 -39.05
C LYS A 54 -1.21 -7.08 -37.63
N GLN A 55 -1.88 -8.19 -37.31
CA GLN A 55 -2.41 -8.40 -35.96
C GLN A 55 -1.30 -8.50 -34.90
N ILE A 56 -0.14 -9.04 -35.26
CA ILE A 56 1.04 -9.06 -34.36
C ILE A 56 1.57 -7.63 -34.14
N GLU A 57 1.63 -6.82 -35.18
CA GLU A 57 2.03 -5.40 -35.09
C GLU A 57 1.01 -4.58 -34.25
N ASP A 58 -0.28 -4.84 -34.41
CA ASP A 58 -1.35 -4.23 -33.61
C ASP A 58 -1.21 -4.64 -32.12
N LEU A 59 -0.97 -5.92 -31.84
CA LEU A 59 -0.72 -6.42 -30.48
C LEU A 59 0.52 -5.80 -29.83
N ALA A 60 1.59 -5.60 -30.60
CA ALA A 60 2.80 -4.95 -30.11
C ALA A 60 2.55 -3.47 -29.78
N THR A 61 1.77 -2.77 -30.62
CA THR A 61 1.39 -1.37 -30.38
C THR A 61 0.54 -1.24 -29.11
N LEU A 62 -0.48 -2.09 -28.95
CA LEU A 62 -1.32 -2.14 -27.75
C LEU A 62 -0.49 -2.49 -26.50
N SER A 63 0.47 -3.41 -26.63
CA SER A 63 1.39 -3.79 -25.55
C SER A 63 2.26 -2.62 -25.11
N LEU A 64 2.81 -1.87 -26.06
CA LEU A 64 3.64 -0.70 -25.79
C LEU A 64 2.84 0.40 -25.07
N GLU A 65 1.63 0.69 -25.53
CA GLU A 65 0.75 1.67 -24.89
C GLU A 65 0.36 1.26 -23.47
N TYR A 66 0.07 -0.03 -23.28
CA TYR A 66 -0.25 -0.58 -21.96
C TYR A 66 0.94 -0.45 -20.99
N GLU A 67 2.14 -0.83 -21.43
CA GLU A 67 3.35 -0.71 -20.60
C GLU A 67 3.67 0.75 -20.26
N LYS A 68 3.55 1.66 -21.23
CA LYS A 68 3.72 3.11 -21.00
C LYS A 68 2.71 3.63 -19.98
N GLY A 69 1.44 3.22 -20.08
CA GLY A 69 0.40 3.58 -19.13
C GLY A 69 0.69 3.06 -17.71
N GLN A 70 1.14 1.81 -17.60
CA GLN A 70 1.53 1.21 -16.32
C GLN A 70 2.73 1.92 -15.70
N ALA A 71 3.76 2.24 -16.50
CA ALA A 71 4.94 2.97 -16.03
C ALA A 71 4.59 4.37 -15.51
N MET A 72 3.68 5.09 -16.18
CA MET A 72 3.23 6.42 -15.71
C MET A 72 2.51 6.34 -14.36
N ARG A 73 1.67 5.32 -14.15
CA ARG A 73 0.97 5.11 -12.87
C ARG A 73 1.96 4.80 -11.74
N MET A 74 2.94 3.94 -12.00
CA MET A 74 3.97 3.61 -11.02
C MET A 74 4.88 4.80 -10.69
N ALA A 75 5.22 5.63 -11.69
CA ALA A 75 5.99 6.84 -11.47
C ALA A 75 5.24 7.88 -10.63
N HIS A 76 3.92 8.02 -10.81
CA HIS A 76 3.10 8.94 -10.04
C HIS A 76 2.95 8.54 -8.57
N ASN A 77 2.99 7.24 -8.26
CA ASN A 77 2.85 6.74 -6.89
C ASN A 77 4.10 6.95 -6.02
N ASN A 78 5.27 7.17 -6.64
CA ASN A 78 6.55 7.33 -5.93
C ASN A 78 6.86 8.79 -5.52
N PHE A 79 6.00 9.77 -5.85
CA PHE A 79 6.27 11.21 -5.66
C PHE A 79 5.31 11.93 -4.71
N SER A 80 4.49 11.21 -3.93
CA SER A 80 3.59 11.82 -2.94
C SER A 80 4.02 11.45 -1.51
N PRO A 81 4.76 12.34 -0.80
CA PRO A 81 5.05 12.18 0.61
C PRO A 81 3.86 12.74 1.41
N ASP A 82 2.73 12.03 1.41
CA ASP A 82 1.61 12.35 2.31
C ASP A 82 1.59 11.35 3.49
N PRO A 83 1.84 11.80 4.72
CA PRO A 83 1.86 10.94 5.91
C PRO A 83 0.46 10.47 6.37
N ASN A 84 -0.63 10.84 5.69
CA ASN A 84 -1.99 10.52 6.12
C ASN A 84 -2.91 9.98 5.01
N ARG A 85 -2.35 9.54 3.88
CA ARG A 85 -3.18 8.90 2.85
C ARG A 85 -3.30 7.41 3.13
N ASN A 86 -4.44 7.05 3.74
CA ASN A 86 -4.97 5.69 3.77
C ASN A 86 -4.68 4.97 2.45
N SER A 87 -3.90 3.90 2.54
CA SER A 87 -3.37 3.07 1.45
C SER A 87 -4.46 2.35 0.67
N SER A 88 -5.29 3.06 -0.09
CA SER A 88 -6.40 2.46 -0.84
C SER A 88 -6.04 2.01 -2.27
N GLU A 89 -4.76 1.99 -2.66
CA GLU A 89 -4.34 1.48 -3.98
C GLU A 89 -3.12 0.56 -3.93
N GLN A 90 -3.03 -0.28 -2.90
CA GLN A 90 -1.99 -1.32 -2.86
C GLN A 90 -2.60 -2.70 -2.56
N PHE A 91 -2.43 -3.57 -3.55
CA PHE A 91 -2.53 -5.04 -3.53
C PHE A 91 -3.91 -5.70 -3.70
N VAL A 92 -4.13 -6.15 -4.93
CA VAL A 92 -4.88 -7.37 -5.25
C VAL A 92 -4.24 -8.51 -4.44
N ASN A 93 -4.99 -9.03 -3.46
CA ASN A 93 -4.70 -10.16 -2.55
C ASN A 93 -4.14 -9.86 -1.14
N GLU A 94 -4.58 -8.80 -0.46
CA GLU A 94 -4.40 -8.76 1.00
C GLU A 94 -5.54 -9.52 1.72
N LEU A 95 -5.16 -10.48 2.55
CA LEU A 95 -6.09 -11.23 3.42
C LEU A 95 -6.71 -10.26 4.43
N ILE A 96 -8.03 -10.12 4.37
CA ILE A 96 -8.80 -9.32 5.31
C ILE A 96 -8.67 -9.94 6.70
N SER A 97 -8.05 -9.23 7.65
CA SER A 97 -8.15 -9.57 9.07
C SER A 97 -9.59 -9.34 9.52
N VAL A 98 -10.40 -10.39 9.54
CA VAL A 98 -11.69 -10.43 10.25
C VAL A 98 -11.42 -10.53 11.75
N GLY A 99 -10.94 -9.41 12.32
CA GLY A 99 -10.74 -9.23 13.74
C GLY A 99 -12.08 -9.05 14.46
N GLN A 100 -12.30 -9.93 15.42
CA GLN A 100 -13.49 -10.09 16.25
C GLN A 100 -13.88 -8.80 16.99
N ARG A 101 -15.19 -8.66 17.24
CA ARG A 101 -15.85 -7.69 18.13
C ARG A 101 -14.90 -7.00 19.11
N GLU A 102 -14.85 -5.67 19.03
CA GLU A 102 -14.47 -4.80 20.15
C GLU A 102 -15.33 -5.14 21.37
N ASN A 103 -14.83 -6.05 22.20
CA ASN A 103 -15.26 -6.17 23.58
C ASN A 103 -14.35 -5.26 24.38
N GLU A 104 -14.93 -4.14 24.82
CA GLU A 104 -14.70 -3.48 26.10
C GLU A 104 -13.48 -3.97 26.90
N ARG A 105 -12.44 -3.15 26.98
CA ARG A 105 -11.57 -2.93 28.17
C ARG A 105 -10.36 -2.08 27.80
N GLU A 106 -10.50 -0.77 27.84
CA GLU A 106 -9.38 0.10 28.22
C GLU A 106 -9.89 1.46 28.70
N ARG A 107 -10.52 1.45 29.88
CA ARG A 107 -10.66 2.63 30.74
C ARG A 107 -9.86 2.37 32.01
N ASP A 108 -8.53 2.42 31.93
CA ASP A 108 -7.69 2.36 33.14
C ASP A 108 -6.41 3.24 33.06
N SER A 109 -6.36 4.22 32.14
CA SER A 109 -5.20 5.11 32.03
C SER A 109 -5.33 6.42 32.84
N ASP A 110 -6.54 6.81 33.26
CA ASP A 110 -6.78 8.13 33.87
C ASP A 110 -6.72 8.18 35.40
N ARG A 111 -6.53 7.04 36.10
CA ARG A 111 -6.50 7.04 37.58
C ARG A 111 -5.14 7.31 38.22
N ASN A 112 -4.05 7.30 37.46
CA ASN A 112 -2.70 7.39 38.02
C ASN A 112 -2.19 8.83 38.16
N THR A 113 -2.62 9.73 37.29
CA THR A 113 -2.16 11.12 37.24
C THR A 113 -2.63 11.95 38.44
N ASP A 114 -3.84 11.71 38.94
CA ASP A 114 -4.39 12.45 40.10
C ASP A 114 -3.73 12.08 41.43
N ARG A 115 -3.31 10.82 41.61
CA ARG A 115 -2.65 10.37 42.85
C ARG A 115 -1.25 10.97 43.04
N LEU A 116 -0.53 11.22 41.95
CA LEU A 116 0.81 11.81 41.98
C LEU A 116 0.76 13.31 42.32
N MET A 117 -0.19 14.07 41.75
CA MET A 117 -0.36 15.49 42.05
C MET A 117 -0.77 15.77 43.50
N ASN A 118 -1.57 14.90 44.12
CA ASN A 118 -2.02 15.13 45.49
C ASN A 118 -0.89 14.90 46.52
N ARG A 119 0.00 13.91 46.27
CA ARG A 119 1.16 13.60 47.12
C ARG A 119 2.25 14.68 47.09
N GLU A 120 2.28 15.49 46.05
CA GLU A 120 3.22 16.61 45.92
C GLU A 120 2.68 17.89 46.55
N ARG A 121 1.36 18.09 46.55
CA ARG A 121 0.69 19.20 47.25
C ARG A 121 0.74 19.09 48.77
N GLU A 122 0.70 17.87 49.32
CA GLU A 122 0.79 17.63 50.77
C GLU A 122 2.18 18.01 51.33
N ARG A 123 3.25 17.63 50.63
CA ARG A 123 4.64 17.94 51.04
C ARG A 123 4.97 19.44 51.06
N ASN A 124 4.20 20.25 50.33
CA ASN A 124 4.46 21.68 50.21
C ASN A 124 3.68 22.53 51.23
N ARG A 125 2.73 21.94 51.97
CA ARG A 125 1.97 22.65 53.03
C ARG A 125 2.74 22.75 54.35
N ASP A 126 3.66 21.83 54.63
CA ASP A 126 4.37 21.78 55.90
C ASP A 126 5.58 22.73 56.00
N ARG A 127 5.90 23.48 54.94
CA ARG A 127 7.06 24.40 54.92
C ARG A 127 6.77 25.84 55.32
N LYS A 128 5.56 26.17 55.78
CA LYS A 128 5.17 27.55 56.08
C LYS A 128 4.63 27.75 57.49
N TYR A 129 5.47 27.43 58.48
CA TYR A 129 5.34 28.02 59.82
C TYR A 129 6.67 28.64 60.22
N VAL A 130 6.78 29.96 60.06
CA VAL A 130 7.83 30.77 60.67
C VAL A 130 7.12 31.71 61.64
N PRO A 131 7.32 31.57 62.97
CA PRO A 131 6.73 32.48 63.93
C PRO A 131 7.30 33.88 63.71
N SER A 132 6.41 34.84 63.47
CA SER A 132 6.72 36.26 63.56
C SER A 132 6.95 36.60 65.03
N ASP A 133 8.18 36.99 65.39
CA ASP A 133 8.38 37.70 66.64
C ASP A 133 8.99 39.09 66.41
N ARG A 134 8.25 40.06 66.93
CA ARG A 134 8.58 41.48 66.96
C ARG A 134 9.58 41.68 68.09
N ARG A 135 10.73 42.31 67.83
CA ARG A 135 11.25 43.28 68.80
C ARG A 135 12.12 44.36 68.17
N SER A 136 11.64 45.56 68.42
CA SER A 136 12.18 46.89 68.20
C SER A 136 13.47 47.17 69.00
N ARG A 137 14.08 48.33 68.68
CA ARG A 137 15.17 49.09 69.34
C ARG A 137 16.58 48.80 68.81
N HIS A 138 17.48 49.76 68.64
CA HIS A 138 17.48 51.22 68.78
C HIS A 138 18.74 51.72 68.04
N LYS A 139 18.76 53.02 67.74
CA LYS A 139 19.80 53.84 67.10
C LYS A 139 21.24 53.65 67.61
N GLN A 140 22.20 53.96 66.72
CA GLN A 140 23.36 54.91 66.85
C GLN A 140 24.53 54.37 65.98
N SER A 141 24.95 55.00 64.87
CA SER A 141 25.58 56.32 64.61
C SER A 141 27.12 56.27 64.67
N TRP A 142 27.71 56.85 63.61
CA TRP A 142 29.12 57.16 63.30
C TRP A 142 29.99 56.01 62.79
#